data_AF-A0A194PNS4-F1
#
_entry.id   AF-A0A194PNS4-F1
#
_cell.length_a   1.000
_cell.length_b   1.000
_cell.length_c   1.000
_cell.angle_alpha   90.00
_cell.angle_beta   90.00
_cell.angle_gamma   90.00
#
_symmetry.space_group_name_H-M   'P 1'
#
loop_
_entity.id
_entity.type
_entity.pdbx_description
1 polymer ?
#
loop_
_entity_poly.entity_id
_entity_poly.type
_entity_poly.pdbx_seq_one_letter_code
_entity_poly.pdbx_strand_id
1 'polypeptide(L)'
;MSIPYSGTVRRSGGVVSAIAKQLRGVNLKAAKRITVKFDPFSDNVGHTRNFLHLISSPKIAVTNPNCSLKTEVVCDRSEPTINISIAPLITETAKVKNVVIKSGNLTCLEILQLLNKHISSLAPVEQVSSVVQTKSEKKKTKKK
;
A
#
# COMPACT_ATOMS: atom_id res chain seq x y z
N MET A 1 0.22 12.30 44.53
CA MET A 1 -0.43 11.53 43.44
C MET A 1 0.54 11.49 42.26
N SER A 2 1.32 10.41 42.13
CA SER A 2 2.28 10.22 41.05
C SER A 2 1.56 9.76 39.77
N ILE A 3 1.75 10.51 38.68
CA ILE A 3 1.30 10.07 37.35
C ILE A 3 2.09 8.80 37.01
N PRO A 4 1.43 7.65 36.74
CA PRO A 4 2.14 6.42 36.42
C PRO A 4 2.91 6.58 35.10
N TYR A 5 4.13 6.05 35.08
CA TYR A 5 5.02 6.04 33.93
C TYR A 5 4.38 5.26 32.77
N SER A 6 3.75 5.98 31.86
CA SER A 6 3.30 5.46 30.57
C SER A 6 4.54 5.14 29.73
N GLY A 7 4.90 3.86 29.66
CA GLY A 7 6.16 3.32 29.17
C GLY A 7 6.47 3.50 27.68
N THR A 8 6.43 4.73 27.16
CA THR A 8 6.99 5.06 25.83
C THR A 8 8.08 6.12 25.98
N VAL A 9 9.34 5.70 25.83
CA VAL A 9 10.54 6.55 25.99
C VAL A 9 10.69 7.59 24.86
N ARG A 10 9.96 7.45 23.75
CA ARG A 10 9.93 8.45 22.66
C ARG A 10 8.50 8.69 22.22
N ARG A 11 8.10 9.97 22.20
CA ARG A 11 6.90 10.41 21.46
C ARG A 11 7.04 9.92 20.02
N SER A 12 5.99 9.33 19.46
CA SER A 12 5.97 8.91 18.05
C SER A 12 6.34 10.11 17.18
N GLY A 13 7.09 9.89 16.08
CA GLY A 13 7.57 10.94 15.17
C GLY A 13 6.46 11.63 14.35
N GLY A 14 5.30 11.89 14.96
CA GLY A 14 4.16 12.57 14.38
C GLY A 14 3.61 11.89 13.13
N VAL A 15 3.15 12.72 12.21
CA VAL A 15 2.51 12.33 10.94
C VAL A 15 3.43 11.46 10.08
N VAL A 16 4.74 11.75 10.05
CA VAL A 16 5.72 10.97 9.27
C VAL A 16 5.80 9.52 9.77
N SER A 17 5.77 9.33 11.10
CA SER A 17 5.74 7.99 11.68
C SER A 17 4.45 7.23 11.34
N ALA A 18 3.32 7.93 11.25
CA ALA A 18 2.05 7.33 10.86
C ALA A 18 2.04 6.92 9.39
N ILE A 19 2.59 7.76 8.49
CA ILE A 19 2.78 7.43 7.07
C ILE A 19 3.66 6.19 6.94
N ALA A 20 4.80 6.15 7.64
CA ALA A 20 5.70 4.99 7.61
C ALA A 20 5.03 3.69 8.09
N LYS A 21 4.16 3.76 9.11
CA LYS A 21 3.37 2.61 9.56
C LYS A 21 2.38 2.14 8.49
N GLN A 22 1.70 3.07 7.82
CA GLN A 22 0.78 2.71 6.73
C GLN A 22 1.51 2.09 5.56
N LEU A 23 2.67 2.63 5.17
CA LEU A 23 3.48 2.09 4.06
C LEU A 23 3.96 0.66 4.30
N ARG A 24 4.26 0.28 5.55
CA ARG A 24 4.63 -1.11 5.89
C ARG A 24 3.47 -2.09 5.68
N GLY A 25 2.23 -1.63 5.75
CA GLY A 25 1.03 -2.43 5.53
C GLY A 25 0.59 -2.49 4.06
N VAL A 26 1.20 -1.72 3.16
CA VAL A 26 0.81 -1.67 1.75
C VAL A 26 1.24 -2.95 1.05
N ASN A 27 0.27 -3.66 0.49
CA ASN A 27 0.47 -4.81 -0.39
C ASN A 27 -0.28 -4.60 -1.70
N LEU A 28 0.44 -4.61 -2.83
CA LEU A 28 -0.11 -4.39 -4.17
C LEU A 28 -0.53 -5.67 -4.91
N LYS A 29 -0.47 -6.85 -4.29
CA LYS A 29 -0.84 -8.13 -4.93
C LYS A 29 -2.26 -8.15 -5.49
N ALA A 30 -3.18 -7.42 -4.88
CA ALA A 30 -4.55 -7.31 -5.37
C ALA A 30 -4.74 -6.35 -6.55
N ALA A 31 -3.79 -5.44 -6.79
CA ALA A 31 -3.90 -4.42 -7.83
C ALA A 31 -3.22 -4.88 -9.14
N LYS A 32 -3.91 -4.71 -10.27
CA LYS A 32 -3.35 -4.90 -11.62
C LYS A 32 -2.69 -3.65 -12.17
N ARG A 33 -3.33 -2.49 -11.98
CA ARG A 33 -2.85 -1.21 -12.48
C ARG A 33 -3.30 -0.08 -11.56
N ILE A 34 -2.40 0.85 -11.30
CA ILE A 34 -2.64 2.09 -10.57
C ILE A 34 -2.36 3.23 -11.53
N THR A 35 -3.35 4.07 -11.76
CA THR A 35 -3.25 5.26 -12.61
C THR A 35 -3.45 6.49 -11.74
N VAL A 36 -2.42 7.30 -11.60
CA VAL A 36 -2.47 8.55 -10.84
C VAL A 36 -2.57 9.70 -11.83
N LYS A 37 -3.73 10.33 -11.90
CA LYS A 37 -3.99 11.50 -12.75
C LYS A 37 -3.96 12.76 -11.89
N PHE A 38 -3.15 13.74 -12.26
CA PHE A 38 -3.12 15.03 -11.57
C PHE A 38 -2.68 16.16 -12.48
N ASP A 39 -3.06 17.38 -12.10
CA ASP A 39 -2.60 18.62 -12.71
C ASP A 39 -1.56 19.31 -11.80
N PRO A 40 -0.30 19.45 -12.22
CA PRO A 40 0.76 20.00 -11.37
C PRO A 40 0.57 21.48 -11.00
N PHE A 41 -0.26 22.22 -11.74
CA PHE A 41 -0.52 23.64 -11.50
C PHE A 41 -1.74 23.89 -10.60
N SER A 42 -2.48 22.85 -10.23
CA SER A 42 -3.58 22.98 -9.29
C SER A 42 -3.09 22.98 -7.83
N ASP A 43 -3.74 23.79 -6.99
CA ASP A 43 -3.27 24.07 -5.63
C ASP A 43 -3.19 22.81 -4.73
N ASN A 44 -4.12 21.87 -4.93
CA ASN A 44 -4.34 20.75 -4.01
C ASN A 44 -3.71 19.42 -4.46
N VAL A 45 -2.51 19.47 -5.07
CA VAL A 45 -1.86 18.27 -5.65
C VAL A 45 -0.62 17.80 -4.89
N GLY A 46 -0.15 18.58 -3.92
CA GLY A 46 1.02 18.21 -3.11
C GLY A 46 0.89 16.84 -2.43
N HIS A 47 -0.27 16.52 -1.87
CA HIS A 47 -0.50 15.24 -1.19
C HIS A 47 -0.53 14.05 -2.15
N THR A 48 -1.16 14.20 -3.33
CA THR A 48 -1.22 13.15 -4.36
C THR A 48 0.17 12.87 -4.94
N ARG A 49 0.98 13.91 -5.15
CA ARG A 49 2.38 13.77 -5.58
C ARG A 49 3.25 13.07 -4.54
N ASN A 50 3.08 13.41 -3.27
CA ASN A 50 3.79 12.74 -2.18
C ASN A 50 3.40 11.26 -2.09
N PHE A 51 2.11 10.94 -2.22
CA PHE A 51 1.63 9.57 -2.29
C PHE A 51 2.24 8.80 -3.47
N LEU A 52 2.26 9.41 -4.66
CA LEU A 52 2.86 8.83 -5.86
C LEU A 52 4.34 8.50 -5.65
N HIS A 53 5.10 9.42 -5.05
CA HIS A 53 6.51 9.20 -4.71
C HIS A 53 6.69 7.99 -3.79
N LEU A 54 5.86 7.88 -2.75
CA LEU A 54 5.95 6.78 -1.79
C LEU A 54 5.63 5.43 -2.43
N ILE A 55 4.57 5.34 -3.26
CA ILE A 55 4.21 4.10 -3.96
C ILE A 55 5.23 3.71 -5.01
N SER A 56 5.85 4.67 -5.69
CA SER A 56 6.89 4.40 -6.68
C SER A 56 8.19 3.85 -6.06
N SER A 57 8.27 3.74 -4.73
CA SER A 57 9.44 3.18 -4.07
C SER A 57 9.66 1.70 -4.46
N PRO A 58 10.92 1.27 -4.67
CA PRO A 58 11.22 -0.09 -5.12
C PRO A 58 10.74 -1.15 -4.12
N LYS A 59 10.72 -0.82 -2.82
CA LYS A 59 10.23 -1.72 -1.77
C LYS A 59 8.77 -2.13 -1.98
N ILE A 60 7.94 -1.20 -2.45
CA ILE A 60 6.52 -1.45 -2.70
C ILE A 60 6.34 -2.14 -4.06
N ALA A 61 7.11 -1.74 -5.07
CA ALA A 61 7.09 -2.39 -6.39
C ALA A 61 7.39 -3.91 -6.31
N VAL A 62 8.28 -4.32 -5.41
CA VAL A 62 8.60 -5.75 -5.19
C VAL A 62 7.41 -6.57 -4.68
N THR A 63 6.43 -5.95 -4.01
CA THR A 63 5.25 -6.69 -3.51
C THR A 63 4.41 -7.28 -4.63
N ASN A 64 4.35 -6.60 -5.78
CA ASN A 64 3.72 -7.09 -7.00
C ASN A 64 4.42 -6.50 -8.24
N PRO A 65 5.39 -7.21 -8.84
CA PRO A 65 6.11 -6.72 -10.02
C PRO A 65 5.22 -6.63 -11.27
N ASN A 66 4.08 -7.34 -11.28
CA ASN A 66 3.13 -7.31 -12.39
C ASN A 66 2.19 -6.09 -12.33
N CYS A 67 2.19 -5.35 -11.22
CA CYS A 67 1.36 -4.16 -11.07
C CYS A 67 1.92 -3.01 -11.91
N SER A 68 1.15 -2.50 -12.87
CA SER A 68 1.57 -1.34 -13.66
C SER A 68 1.21 -0.04 -12.94
N LEU A 69 2.22 0.75 -12.57
CA LEU A 69 2.04 2.12 -12.11
C LEU A 69 2.15 3.08 -13.29
N LYS A 70 1.12 3.89 -13.53
CA LYS A 70 1.09 4.91 -14.58
C LYS A 70 0.72 6.27 -14.01
N THR A 71 1.40 7.30 -14.48
CA THR A 71 1.20 8.69 -14.09
C THR A 71 0.69 9.47 -15.28
N GLU A 72 -0.49 10.08 -15.15
CA GLU A 72 -1.13 10.89 -16.18
C GLU A 72 -1.09 12.34 -15.72
N VAL A 73 -0.19 13.12 -16.31
CA VAL A 73 -0.05 14.55 -16.02
C VAL A 73 -0.90 15.32 -17.03
N VAL A 74 -1.84 16.11 -16.53
CA VAL A 74 -2.83 16.86 -17.33
C VAL A 74 -2.79 18.34 -16.94
N CYS A 75 -3.35 19.24 -17.76
CA CYS A 75 -3.36 20.70 -17.51
C CYS A 75 -4.79 21.30 -17.61
N ASP A 76 -5.81 20.53 -17.21
CA ASP A 76 -7.22 20.89 -17.38
C ASP A 76 -7.83 21.48 -16.09
N ARG A 77 -7.01 21.80 -15.07
CA ARG A 77 -7.43 22.15 -13.70
C ARG A 77 -8.35 21.10 -13.06
N SER A 78 -8.29 19.86 -13.54
CA SER A 78 -9.11 18.76 -13.04
C SER A 78 -8.63 18.28 -11.68
N GLU A 79 -9.55 17.85 -10.83
CA GLU A 79 -9.22 17.26 -9.53
C GLU A 79 -8.29 16.05 -9.67
N PRO A 80 -7.31 15.89 -8.76
CA PRO A 80 -6.40 14.75 -8.80
C PRO A 80 -7.13 13.45 -8.42
N THR A 81 -6.95 12.42 -9.25
CA THR A 81 -7.64 11.13 -9.10
C THR A 81 -6.66 9.96 -9.15
N ILE A 82 -6.88 8.97 -8.29
CA ILE A 82 -6.12 7.73 -8.23
C ILE A 82 -7.08 6.60 -8.59
N ASN A 83 -6.87 6.01 -9.77
CA ASN A 83 -7.67 4.90 -10.28
C ASN A 83 -6.91 3.60 -10.12
N ILE A 84 -7.54 2.63 -9.47
CA ILE A 84 -6.93 1.35 -9.12
C ILE A 84 -7.80 0.25 -9.70
N SER A 85 -7.27 -0.48 -10.68
CA SER A 85 -7.93 -1.66 -11.24
C SER A 85 -7.45 -2.91 -10.51
N ILE A 86 -8.39 -3.72 -10.03
CA ILE A 86 -8.10 -4.95 -9.29
C ILE A 86 -7.76 -6.08 -10.28
N ALA A 87 -6.92 -7.02 -9.86
CA ALA A 87 -6.56 -8.18 -10.66
C ALA A 87 -7.77 -9.13 -10.85
N PRO A 88 -7.97 -9.70 -12.05
CA PRO A 88 -9.19 -10.47 -12.39
C PRO A 88 -9.42 -11.66 -11.45
N LEU A 89 -8.35 -12.35 -11.04
CA LEU A 89 -8.41 -13.49 -10.10
C LEU A 89 -9.08 -13.12 -8.76
N ILE A 90 -8.95 -11.87 -8.33
CA ILE A 90 -9.47 -11.38 -7.05
C ILE A 90 -10.82 -10.69 -7.24
N THR A 91 -11.13 -10.21 -8.45
CA THR A 91 -12.45 -9.63 -8.75
C THR A 91 -13.58 -10.64 -8.58
N GLU A 92 -13.32 -11.93 -8.83
CA GLU A 92 -14.31 -13.00 -8.63
C GLU A 92 -14.65 -13.19 -7.15
N THR A 93 -13.65 -13.04 -6.27
CA THR A 93 -13.81 -13.15 -4.83
C THR A 93 -14.43 -11.89 -4.21
N ALA A 94 -14.02 -10.71 -4.68
CA ALA A 94 -14.34 -9.43 -4.04
C ALA A 94 -15.49 -8.65 -4.71
N LYS A 95 -15.96 -9.07 -5.90
CA LYS A 95 -16.99 -8.39 -6.74
C LYS A 95 -16.69 -6.92 -7.13
N VAL A 96 -15.57 -6.35 -6.71
CA VAL A 96 -15.14 -4.99 -7.05
C VAL A 96 -14.14 -5.04 -8.20
N LYS A 97 -14.38 -4.28 -9.27
CA LYS A 97 -13.49 -4.21 -10.44
C LYS A 97 -12.49 -3.07 -10.35
N ASN A 98 -12.97 -1.87 -9.99
CA ASN A 98 -12.18 -0.65 -9.96
C ASN A 98 -12.47 0.14 -8.68
N VAL A 99 -11.43 0.76 -8.12
CA VAL A 99 -11.53 1.69 -7.00
C VAL A 99 -11.00 3.04 -7.46
N VAL A 100 -11.79 4.09 -7.25
CA VAL A 100 -11.45 5.46 -7.63
C VAL A 100 -11.35 6.30 -6.36
N ILE A 101 -10.19 6.90 -6.12
CA ILE A 101 -9.95 7.80 -4.99
C ILE A 101 -9.77 9.21 -5.54
N LYS A 102 -10.71 10.11 -5.22
CA LYS A 102 -10.58 11.54 -5.49
C LYS A 102 -9.77 12.18 -4.38
N SER A 103 -8.63 12.77 -4.72
CA SER A 103 -7.61 13.21 -3.75
C SER A 103 -7.58 14.71 -3.48
N GLY A 104 -8.54 15.49 -4.02
CA GLY A 104 -8.54 16.95 -3.93
C GLY A 104 -8.51 17.51 -2.50
N ASN A 105 -9.14 16.83 -1.54
CA ASN A 105 -9.16 17.26 -0.13
C ASN A 105 -8.61 16.17 0.82
N LEU A 106 -7.84 15.22 0.30
CA LEU A 106 -7.30 14.12 1.09
C LEU A 106 -5.82 14.32 1.37
N THR A 107 -5.42 14.04 2.61
CA THR A 107 -4.02 14.00 2.99
C THR A 107 -3.35 12.72 2.49
N CYS A 108 -2.03 12.75 2.34
CA CYS A 108 -1.25 11.57 1.94
C CYS A 108 -1.47 10.36 2.89
N LEU A 109 -1.68 10.63 4.18
CA LEU A 109 -1.94 9.60 5.19
C LEU A 109 -3.29 8.92 4.93
N GLU A 110 -4.34 9.70 4.69
CA GLU A 110 -5.68 9.18 4.45
C GLU A 110 -5.75 8.38 3.15
N ILE A 111 -5.08 8.84 2.10
CA ILE A 111 -4.99 8.10 0.82
C ILE A 111 -4.34 6.71 1.06
N LEU A 112 -3.26 6.64 1.85
CA LEU A 112 -2.62 5.37 2.19
C LEU A 112 -3.50 4.48 3.06
N GLN A 113 -4.26 5.04 4.00
CA GLN A 113 -5.21 4.29 4.80
C GLN A 113 -6.34 3.71 3.96
N LEU A 114 -6.92 4.50 3.04
CA LEU A 114 -7.95 4.03 2.11
C LEU A 114 -7.40 2.92 1.21
N LEU A 115 -6.17 3.09 0.73
CA LEU A 115 -5.50 2.08 -0.06
C LEU A 115 -5.37 0.75 0.69
N ASN A 116 -4.91 0.78 1.94
CA ASN A 116 -4.78 -0.43 2.77
C ASN A 116 -6.14 -1.07 3.06
N LYS A 117 -7.18 -0.26 3.34
CA LYS A 117 -8.54 -0.75 3.59
C LYS A 117 -9.14 -1.47 2.39
N HIS A 118 -8.92 -0.97 1.18
CA HIS A 118 -9.58 -1.49 -0.03
C HIS A 118 -8.74 -2.46 -0.85
N ILE A 119 -7.40 -2.38 -0.81
CA ILE A 119 -6.53 -3.24 -1.62
C ILE A 119 -5.88 -4.31 -0.76
N SER A 120 -5.24 -3.91 0.34
CA SER A 120 -4.43 -4.85 1.12
C SER A 120 -5.29 -5.86 1.89
N SER A 121 -6.54 -5.52 2.20
CA SER A 121 -7.55 -6.45 2.71
C SER A 121 -7.94 -7.54 1.70
N LEU A 122 -7.79 -7.27 0.41
CA LEU A 122 -8.10 -8.19 -0.68
C LEU A 122 -6.89 -9.01 -1.14
N ALA A 123 -5.72 -8.80 -0.54
CA ALA A 123 -4.53 -9.56 -0.90
C ALA A 123 -4.73 -11.04 -0.50
N PRO A 124 -4.49 -11.99 -1.41
CA PRO A 124 -4.59 -13.41 -1.08
C PRO A 124 -3.56 -13.74 -0.01
N VAL A 125 -3.98 -14.46 1.03
CA VAL A 125 -3.08 -14.97 2.08
C VAL A 125 -2.07 -15.88 1.41
N GLU A 126 -0.80 -15.50 1.49
CA GLU A 126 0.30 -16.27 0.90
C GLU A 126 0.30 -17.67 1.51
N GLN A 127 -0.02 -18.67 0.69
CA GLN A 127 0.29 -20.04 1.01
C GLN A 127 1.81 -20.14 0.99
N VAL A 128 2.41 -20.29 2.18
CA VAL A 128 3.84 -20.47 2.36
C VAL A 128 4.25 -21.72 1.58
N SER A 129 4.72 -21.53 0.35
CA SER A 129 5.20 -22.61 -0.49
C SER A 129 6.55 -23.04 0.05
N SER A 130 6.51 -24.20 0.72
CA SER A 130 7.61 -24.95 1.30
C SER A 130 8.35 -24.28 2.46
N VAL A 131 8.05 -24.79 3.66
CA VAL A 131 9.00 -24.89 4.77
C VAL A 131 10.28 -25.51 4.20
N VAL A 132 11.30 -24.70 3.94
CA VAL A 132 12.64 -25.19 3.61
C VAL A 132 13.16 -25.89 4.87
N GLN A 133 13.02 -27.21 4.92
CA GLN A 133 13.59 -28.02 6.00
C GLN A 133 15.08 -27.75 6.09
N THR A 134 15.52 -27.29 7.25
CA THR A 134 16.94 -27.14 7.56
C THR A 134 17.60 -28.52 7.54
N LYS A 135 18.88 -28.62 7.13
CA LYS A 135 19.62 -29.90 7.05
C LYS A 135 19.58 -30.70 8.38
N SER A 136 19.37 -30.02 9.50
CA SER A 136 19.16 -30.58 10.85
C SER A 136 17.90 -31.44 10.98
N GLU A 137 16.82 -31.12 10.28
CA GLU A 137 15.54 -31.84 10.39
C GLU A 137 15.55 -33.15 9.60
N LYS A 138 16.16 -33.17 8.40
CA LYS A 138 16.35 -34.41 7.61
C LYS A 138 17.21 -35.47 8.31
N LYS A 139 18.08 -35.08 9.24
CA LYS A 139 18.96 -36.03 9.96
C LYS A 139 18.22 -36.78 11.09
N LYS A 140 17.14 -36.22 11.64
CA LYS A 140 16.32 -36.89 12.66
C LYS A 140 15.44 -38.01 12.09
N THR A 141 14.98 -37.87 10.85
CA THR A 141 14.10 -38.85 10.20
C THR A 141 14.83 -40.13 9.77
N LYS A 142 16.16 -40.09 9.58
CA LYS A 142 16.97 -41.27 9.22
C LYS A 142 17.43 -42.13 10.41
N LYS A 143 17.05 -41.79 11.64
CA LYS A 143 17.43 -42.50 12.87
C LYS A 143 16.26 -43.25 13.55
N LYS A 144 15.14 -43.42 12.84
CA LYS A 144 14.10 -44.37 13.20
C LYS A 144 14.10 -45.52 12.21
#